data_AF-A0A5E4MD55-F1
#
_entry.id   AF-A0A5E4MD55-F1
#
_cell.length_a   1.000
_cell.length_b   1.000
_cell.length_c   1.000
_cell.angle_alpha   90.00
_cell.angle_beta   90.00
_cell.angle_gamma   90.00
#
_symmetry.space_group_name_H-M   'P 1'
#
loop_
_entity.id
_entity.type
_entity.pdbx_description
1 polymer ?
#
loop_
_entity_poly.entity_id
_entity_poly.type
_entity_poly.pdbx_seq_one_letter_code
_entity_poly.pdbx_strand_id
1 'polypeptide(L)'
;MILLSGNFCQTLSVIPRSTTADGINAYLKSSNLWRYVKKLQLSTNKRNALQNDPSAQDFSMQLLTIGNGRIPVNESSGLISFPPNFRNFVSPKDELIRKVFPNIIAQC
;
A
#
# COMPACT_ATOMS: atom_id res chain seq x y z
N MET A 1 -8.30 -7.31 26.85
CA MET A 1 -8.57 -7.61 25.41
C MET A 1 -7.62 -6.78 24.58
N ILE A 2 -6.89 -7.39 23.63
CA ILE A 2 -5.95 -6.68 22.75
C ILE A 2 -6.53 -6.69 21.34
N LEU A 3 -6.66 -5.53 20.72
CA LEU A 3 -7.04 -5.38 19.32
C LEU A 3 -5.85 -4.80 18.55
N LEU A 4 -5.37 -5.55 17.56
CA LEU A 4 -4.31 -5.12 16.67
C LEU A 4 -4.96 -4.65 15.37
N SER A 5 -4.74 -3.40 15.00
CA SER A 5 -5.29 -2.78 13.78
C SER A 5 -4.14 -2.21 12.95
N GLY A 6 -4.16 -2.48 11.65
CA GLY A 6 -3.12 -2.02 10.74
C GLY A 6 -3.00 -2.91 9.51
N ASN A 7 -2.27 -2.43 8.50
CA ASN A 7 -1.93 -3.21 7.33
C ASN A 7 -0.60 -3.94 7.58
N PHE A 8 -0.66 -5.22 7.96
CA PHE A 8 0.54 -6.04 8.21
C PHE A 8 1.27 -6.49 6.92
N CYS A 9 0.83 -6.02 5.76
CA CYS A 9 1.54 -6.09 4.49
C CYS A 9 2.33 -4.80 4.20
N GLN A 10 2.30 -3.81 5.10
CA GLN A 10 3.15 -2.62 5.04
C GLN A 10 4.53 -2.99 5.62
N THR A 11 5.58 -2.49 4.97
CA THR A 11 7.02 -2.81 5.12
C THR A 11 7.43 -3.34 6.50
N LEU A 12 8.28 -4.37 6.51
CA LEU A 12 8.89 -4.91 7.73
C LEU A 12 9.46 -3.80 8.61
N SER A 13 9.35 -3.95 9.92
CA SER A 13 9.93 -3.03 10.89
C SER A 13 11.41 -2.80 10.56
N VAL A 14 11.81 -1.53 10.45
CA VAL A 14 13.22 -1.17 10.23
C VAL A 14 13.97 -1.45 11.52
N ILE A 15 14.86 -2.45 11.49
CA ILE A 15 15.76 -2.74 12.60
C ILE A 15 17.17 -2.32 12.16
N PRO A 16 17.77 -1.29 12.80
CA PRO A 16 19.10 -0.84 12.45
C PRO A 16 20.14 -1.97 12.59
N ARG A 17 20.99 -2.14 11.57
CA ARG A 17 22.06 -3.16 11.53
C ARG A 17 21.58 -4.62 11.64
N SER A 18 20.30 -4.88 11.34
CA SER A 18 19.75 -6.22 11.42
C SER A 18 20.05 -7.04 10.17
N THR A 19 20.08 -8.36 10.33
CA THR A 19 20.05 -9.29 9.22
C THR A 19 18.62 -9.47 8.69
N THR A 20 18.47 -10.09 7.52
CA THR A 20 17.16 -10.50 6.99
C THR A 20 16.42 -11.42 7.98
N ALA A 21 17.14 -12.31 8.67
CA ALA A 21 16.56 -13.22 9.66
C ALA A 21 15.99 -12.46 10.87
N ASP A 22 16.66 -11.41 11.32
CA ASP A 22 16.19 -10.56 12.42
C ASP A 22 14.90 -9.83 12.05
N GLY A 23 14.78 -9.35 10.80
CA GLY A 23 13.56 -8.74 10.29
C GLY A 23 12.38 -9.72 10.26
N ILE A 24 12.64 -10.98 9.90
CA ILE A 24 11.63 -12.05 9.92
C ILE A 24 11.24 -12.40 11.37
N ASN A 25 12.21 -12.51 12.29
CA ASN A 25 11.94 -12.82 13.70
C ASN A 25 11.20 -11.69 14.43
N ALA A 26 11.40 -10.45 14.03
CA ALA A 26 10.66 -9.31 14.58
C ALA A 26 9.27 -9.13 13.96
N TYR A 27 8.96 -9.85 12.88
CA TYR A 27 7.66 -9.78 12.24
C TYR A 27 6.57 -10.35 13.14
N LEU A 28 5.49 -9.61 13.36
CA LEU A 28 4.44 -10.03 14.28
C LEU A 28 3.85 -11.42 13.97
N LYS A 29 3.80 -11.81 12.68
CA LYS A 29 3.29 -13.13 12.29
C LYS A 29 4.26 -14.29 12.54
N SER A 30 5.54 -14.03 12.83
CA SER A 30 6.50 -15.08 13.21
C SER A 30 6.44 -15.42 14.70
N SER A 31 5.73 -14.62 15.51
CA SER A 31 5.50 -14.92 16.92
C SER A 31 4.72 -16.23 17.12
N ASN A 32 5.15 -17.04 18.08
CA ASN A 32 4.44 -18.25 18.50
C ASN A 32 2.98 -17.99 18.92
N LEU A 33 2.70 -16.78 19.42
CA LEU A 33 1.36 -16.36 19.86
C LEU A 33 0.43 -16.05 18.69
N TRP A 34 0.95 -15.87 17.47
CA TRP A 34 0.15 -15.53 16.30
C TRP A 34 -0.93 -16.58 15.99
N ARG A 35 -0.70 -17.85 16.39
CA ARG A 35 -1.69 -18.94 16.26
C ARG A 35 -2.98 -18.70 17.05
N TYR A 36 -2.94 -17.85 18.08
CA TYR A 36 -4.10 -17.50 18.90
C TYR A 36 -4.78 -16.21 18.46
N VAL A 37 -4.23 -15.50 17.47
CA VAL A 37 -4.79 -14.24 16.96
C VAL A 37 -5.93 -14.55 16.00
N LYS A 38 -7.15 -14.09 16.34
CA LYS A 38 -8.28 -14.09 15.40
C LYS A 38 -8.07 -13.00 14.35
N LYS A 39 -8.10 -13.39 13.08
CA LYS A 39 -7.93 -12.47 11.95
C LYS A 39 -9.30 -11.93 11.53
N LEU A 40 -9.44 -10.61 11.53
CA LEU A 40 -10.56 -9.91 10.92
C LEU A 40 -10.02 -9.13 9.72
N GLN A 41 -10.62 -9.33 8.56
CA GLN A 41 -10.20 -8.66 7.32
C GLN A 41 -11.26 -7.64 6.93
N LEU A 42 -10.83 -6.40 6.70
CA LEU A 42 -11.65 -5.37 6.10
C LEU A 42 -11.52 -5.49 4.58
N SER A 43 -12.61 -5.81 3.90
CA SER A 43 -12.65 -5.94 2.43
C SER A 43 -12.98 -4.64 1.72
N THR A 44 -13.62 -3.69 2.41
CA THR A 44 -14.07 -2.43 1.83
C THR A 44 -13.05 -1.31 2.05
N ASN A 45 -12.45 -0.81 0.98
CA ASN A 45 -11.63 0.40 1.02
C ASN A 45 -12.53 1.65 1.01
N LYS A 46 -12.77 2.26 2.18
CA LYS A 46 -13.60 3.47 2.28
C LYS A 46 -12.95 4.75 1.76
N ARG A 47 -11.63 4.78 1.51
CA ARG A 47 -10.96 5.95 0.91
C ARG A 47 -11.49 6.26 -0.50
N ASN A 48 -12.01 5.24 -1.17
CA ASN A 48 -12.67 5.32 -2.47
C ASN A 48 -14.05 6.01 -2.43
N ALA A 49 -14.80 5.86 -1.34
CA ALA A 49 -16.18 6.38 -1.24
C ALA A 49 -16.27 7.92 -1.11
N LEU A 50 -15.14 8.60 -0.86
CA LEU A 50 -15.11 10.04 -0.64
C LEU A 50 -15.01 10.88 -1.92
N GLN A 51 -14.66 10.28 -3.07
CA GLN A 51 -14.36 11.04 -4.29
C GLN A 51 -15.40 10.92 -5.41
N ASN A 52 -16.45 10.09 -5.28
CA ASN A 52 -17.46 9.85 -6.34
C ASN A 52 -16.85 9.60 -7.74
N ASP A 53 -15.61 9.13 -7.80
CA ASP A 53 -14.87 8.93 -9.03
C ASP A 53 -15.08 7.47 -9.50
N PRO A 54 -15.71 7.25 -10.67
CA PRO A 54 -15.88 5.91 -11.22
C PRO A 54 -14.57 5.14 -11.41
N SER A 55 -13.45 5.84 -11.61
CA SER A 55 -12.12 5.24 -11.79
C SER A 55 -11.46 4.80 -10.47
N ALA A 56 -11.91 5.31 -9.33
CA ALA A 56 -11.30 5.04 -8.04
C ALA A 56 -11.59 3.62 -7.52
N GLN A 57 -12.67 2.97 -8.00
CA GLN A 57 -12.92 1.55 -7.75
C GLN A 57 -11.88 0.67 -8.47
N ASP A 58 -11.58 0.96 -9.73
CA ASP A 58 -10.58 0.23 -10.51
C ASP A 58 -9.19 0.42 -9.88
N PHE A 59 -8.84 1.66 -9.53
CA PHE A 59 -7.60 1.96 -8.81
C PHE A 59 -7.48 1.19 -7.47
N SER A 60 -8.57 1.09 -6.71
CA SER A 60 -8.59 0.33 -5.46
C SER A 60 -8.37 -1.17 -5.68
N MET A 61 -8.97 -1.74 -6.72
CA MET A 61 -8.76 -3.14 -7.10
C MET A 61 -7.31 -3.40 -7.53
N GLN A 62 -6.72 -2.46 -8.29
CA GLN A 62 -5.31 -2.55 -8.68
C GLN A 62 -4.38 -2.47 -7.47
N LEU A 63 -4.63 -1.54 -6.52
CA LEU A 63 -3.88 -1.46 -5.25
C LEU A 63 -3.99 -2.74 -4.42
N LEU A 64 -5.19 -3.33 -4.32
CA LEU A 64 -5.39 -4.61 -3.65
C LEU A 64 -4.62 -5.74 -4.33
N THR A 65 -4.57 -5.75 -5.66
CA THR A 65 -3.84 -6.76 -6.44
C THR A 65 -2.33 -6.66 -6.19
N ILE A 66 -1.79 -5.43 -6.14
CA ILE A 66 -0.39 -5.15 -5.79
C ILE A 66 -0.09 -5.57 -4.34
N GLY A 67 -0.91 -5.11 -3.38
CA GLY A 67 -0.70 -5.40 -1.95
C GLY A 67 -0.83 -6.87 -1.59
N ASN A 68 -1.54 -7.66 -2.40
CA ASN A 68 -1.65 -9.11 -2.25
C ASN A 68 -0.57 -9.89 -3.01
N GLY A 69 0.35 -9.21 -3.71
CA GLY A 69 1.40 -9.87 -4.49
C GLY A 69 0.87 -10.68 -5.68
N ARG A 70 -0.29 -10.31 -6.24
CA ARG A 70 -0.92 -11.02 -7.36
C ARG A 70 -0.49 -10.47 -8.74
N ILE A 71 0.38 -9.47 -8.77
CA ILE A 71 0.98 -8.97 -10.02
C ILE A 71 2.15 -9.88 -10.41
N PRO A 72 2.22 -10.33 -11.69
CA PRO A 72 3.35 -11.10 -12.19
C PRO A 72 4.67 -10.35 -11.98
N VAL A 73 5.66 -11.05 -11.44
CA VAL A 73 7.02 -10.54 -11.29
C VAL A 73 7.83 -11.01 -12.49
N ASN A 74 8.60 -10.11 -13.10
CA ASN A 74 9.57 -10.48 -14.11
C ASN A 74 10.70 -11.29 -13.45
N GLU A 75 10.91 -12.54 -13.87
CA GLU A 75 11.89 -13.43 -13.23
C GLU A 75 13.34 -12.97 -13.41
N SER A 76 13.65 -12.24 -14.48
CA SER A 76 15.00 -11.76 -14.78
C SER A 76 15.36 -10.51 -13.96
N SER A 77 14.43 -9.57 -13.79
CA SER A 77 14.68 -8.31 -13.08
C SER A 77 14.18 -8.29 -11.64
N GLY A 78 13.29 -9.22 -11.26
CA GLY A 78 12.61 -9.22 -9.96
C GLY A 78 11.60 -8.08 -9.79
N LEU A 79 11.23 -7.38 -10.88
CA LEU A 79 10.36 -6.20 -10.85
C LEU A 79 8.93 -6.53 -11.29
N ILE A 80 7.98 -5.74 -10.79
CA ILE A 80 6.59 -5.73 -11.26
C ILE A 80 6.36 -4.57 -12.24
N SER A 81 5.46 -4.76 -13.19
CA SER A 81 4.96 -3.70 -14.06
C SER A 81 3.60 -3.21 -13.58
N PHE A 82 3.43 -1.89 -13.47
CA PHE A 82 2.13 -1.31 -13.16
C PHE A 82 1.19 -1.35 -14.38
N PRO A 83 -0.12 -1.54 -14.18
CA PRO A 83 -1.11 -1.38 -15.24
C PRO A 83 -1.01 0.01 -15.90
N PRO A 84 -1.25 0.15 -17.22
CA PRO A 84 -1.11 1.43 -17.92
C PRO A 84 -1.96 2.57 -17.34
N ASN A 85 -3.15 2.23 -16.82
CA ASN A 85 -4.10 3.17 -16.22
C ASN A 85 -3.89 3.38 -14.70
N PHE A 86 -2.87 2.76 -14.10
CA PHE A 86 -2.59 2.90 -12.67
C PHE A 86 -2.06 4.30 -12.32
N ARG A 87 -1.45 4.99 -13.29
CA ARG A 87 -0.77 6.27 -13.07
C ARG A 87 -1.25 7.33 -14.04
N ASN A 88 -1.50 8.52 -13.50
CA ASN A 88 -1.54 9.74 -14.28
C ASN A 88 -0.11 10.28 -14.35
N PHE A 89 0.52 10.18 -15.51
CA PHE A 89 1.77 10.89 -15.72
C PHE A 89 1.48 12.39 -15.71
N VAL A 90 2.18 13.11 -14.85
CA VAL A 90 2.10 14.56 -14.77
C VAL A 90 3.50 15.11 -14.95
N SER A 91 3.66 15.98 -15.94
CA SER A 91 4.91 16.67 -16.23
C SER A 91 4.54 17.98 -16.92
N PRO A 92 5.01 19.15 -16.42
CA PRO A 92 6.09 19.39 -15.45
C PRO A 92 5.64 19.41 -13.97
N LYS A 93 6.61 19.59 -13.05
CA LYS A 93 6.40 19.66 -11.58
C LYS A 93 5.24 20.59 -11.18
N ASP A 94 5.09 21.75 -11.84
CA ASP A 94 4.06 22.72 -11.51
C ASP A 94 2.64 22.18 -11.75
N GLU A 95 2.46 21.35 -12.77
CA GLU A 95 1.20 20.68 -13.04
C GLU A 95 0.88 19.65 -11.94
N LEU A 96 1.89 18.95 -11.44
CA LEU A 96 1.72 18.01 -10.32
C LEU A 96 1.27 18.74 -9.06
N ILE A 97 1.89 19.87 -8.74
CA ILE A 97 1.51 20.69 -7.58
C ILE A 97 0.06 21.16 -7.73
N ARG A 98 -0.33 21.68 -8.90
CA ARG A 98 -1.70 22.13 -9.15
C ARG A 98 -2.73 21.01 -9.07
N LYS A 99 -2.41 19.81 -9.59
CA LYS A 99 -3.32 18.65 -9.57
C LYS A 99 -3.46 18.03 -8.19
N VAL A 100 -2.36 17.89 -7.44
CA VAL A 100 -2.37 17.23 -6.12
C VAL A 100 -2.75 18.21 -5.00
N PHE A 101 -2.36 19.48 -5.14
CA PHE A 101 -2.57 20.52 -4.14
C PHE A 101 -3.17 21.80 -4.77
N PRO A 102 -4.40 21.72 -5.33
CA PRO A 102 -5.00 22.86 -6.03
C PRO A 102 -5.13 24.13 -5.17
N ASN A 103 -5.18 23.97 -3.84
CA ASN A 103 -5.41 25.07 -2.90
C ASN A 103 -4.15 25.56 -2.17
N ILE A 104 -2.95 25.04 -2.48
CA ILE A 104 -1.72 25.45 -1.78
C ILE A 104 -1.31 26.89 -2.10
N ILE A 105 -1.71 27.41 -3.27
CA ILE A 105 -1.38 28.77 -3.73
C ILE A 105 -2.44 29.79 -3.26
N ALA A 106 -3.65 29.34 -2.93
CA ALA A 106 -4.75 30.21 -2.51
C ALA A 106 -4.72 30.60 -1.01
N GLN A 107 -3.67 30.19 -0.28
CA GLN A 107 -3.47 30.47 1.14
C GLN A 107 -2.23 31.32 1.44
N CYS A 108 -1.65 31.96 0.42
CA CYS A 108 -0.63 33.01 0.57
C CYS A 108 -1.27 34.39 0.43
#